data_AF-A0A533SIB4-F1
#
_entry.id   AF-A0A533SIB4-F1
#
_cell.length_a   1.000
_cell.length_b   1.000
_cell.length_c   1.000
_cell.angle_alpha   90.00
_cell.angle_beta   90.00
_cell.angle_gamma   90.00
#
_symmetry.space_group_name_H-M   'P 1'
#
loop_
_entity.id
_entity.type
_entity.pdbx_description
1 polymer ?
#
loop_
_entity_poly.entity_id
_entity_poly.type
_entity_poly.pdbx_seq_one_letter_code
_entity_poly.pdbx_strand_id
1 'polypeptide(L)'
;NANSWLNILGYAAGFATGNVVGMLIEDRMALGHIHLTIYSSTRGSAVAEALRKDGYGVTEIAGRGKDGTVTVLQCSVLRKKVDSVETIVLEEDPGAFITMSDVRQVRRGFWRA
;
A
#
# COMPACT_ATOMS: atom_id res chain seq x y z
N ASN A 1 -3.73 -25.90 43.42
CA ASN A 1 -3.96 -26.85 42.31
C ASN A 1 -3.46 -26.28 40.97
N ALA A 2 -2.23 -25.75 40.93
CA ALA A 2 -1.67 -25.04 39.77
C ALA A 2 -0.63 -25.86 38.97
N ASN A 3 -0.36 -27.10 39.37
CA ASN A 3 0.65 -27.99 38.77
C ASN A 3 0.06 -29.02 37.78
N SER A 4 -1.20 -28.84 37.36
CA SER A 4 -1.76 -29.72 36.34
C SER A 4 -1.21 -29.30 34.98
N TRP A 5 -0.51 -30.21 34.30
CA TRP A 5 0.02 -29.99 32.95
C TRP A 5 -1.06 -29.50 31.98
N LEU A 6 -2.32 -29.90 32.20
CA LEU A 6 -3.50 -29.45 31.45
C LEU A 6 -3.76 -27.94 31.57
N ASN A 7 -3.50 -27.34 32.73
CA ASN A 7 -3.71 -25.91 32.93
C ASN A 7 -2.64 -25.09 32.19
N ILE A 8 -1.39 -25.58 32.20
CA ILE A 8 -0.29 -24.98 31.45
C ILE A 8 -0.57 -25.10 29.95
N LEU A 9 -1.02 -26.26 29.49
CA LEU A 9 -1.38 -26.49 28.09
C LEU A 9 -2.53 -25.58 27.65
N GLY A 10 -3.58 -25.47 28.46
CA GLY A 10 -4.73 -24.60 28.19
C GLY A 10 -4.36 -23.13 28.10
N TYR A 11 -3.51 -22.64 29.03
CA TYR A 11 -3.00 -21.27 28.97
C TYR A 11 -2.13 -21.02 27.74
N ALA A 12 -1.17 -21.91 27.46
CA ALA A 12 -0.29 -21.80 26.29
C ALA A 12 -1.08 -21.82 24.97
N ALA A 13 -2.07 -22.72 24.86
CA ALA A 13 -2.94 -22.80 23.69
C ALA A 13 -3.82 -21.57 23.52
N GLY A 14 -4.42 -21.07 24.61
CA GLY A 14 -5.22 -19.84 24.58
C GLY A 14 -4.39 -18.62 24.20
N PHE A 15 -3.18 -18.49 24.75
CA PHE A 15 -2.26 -17.40 24.43
C PHE A 15 -1.77 -17.45 22.98
N ALA A 16 -1.36 -18.63 22.50
CA ALA A 16 -0.94 -18.80 21.11
C ALA A 16 -2.08 -18.49 20.13
N THR A 17 -3.28 -19.02 20.40
CA THR A 17 -4.47 -18.77 19.57
C THR A 17 -4.85 -17.29 19.58
N GLY A 18 -4.85 -16.66 20.75
CA GLY A 18 -5.14 -15.24 20.89
C GLY A 18 -4.17 -14.35 20.11
N ASN A 19 -2.88 -14.67 20.12
CA ASN A 19 -1.87 -13.95 19.32
C ASN A 19 -2.10 -14.15 17.80
N VAL A 20 -2.34 -15.37 17.35
CA VAL A 20 -2.59 -15.64 15.91
C VAL A 20 -3.83 -14.91 15.42
N VAL A 21 -4.93 -14.99 16.18
CA VAL A 21 -6.17 -14.26 15.85
C VAL A 21 -5.95 -12.75 15.90
N GLY A 22 -5.20 -12.27 16.90
CA GLY A 22 -4.82 -10.86 17.01
C GLY A 22 -4.06 -10.37 15.78
N MET A 23 -3.05 -11.11 15.32
CA MET A 23 -2.28 -10.80 14.11
C MET A 23 -3.16 -10.78 12.85
N LEU A 24 -4.08 -11.74 12.71
CA LEU A 24 -5.02 -11.76 11.57
C LEU A 24 -5.97 -10.55 11.57
N ILE A 25 -6.43 -10.12 12.74
CA ILE A 25 -7.28 -8.94 12.88
C ILE A 25 -6.47 -7.67 12.60
N GLU A 26 -5.23 -7.58 13.09
CA GLU A 26 -4.34 -6.46 12.82
C GLU A 26 -4.03 -6.31 11.33
N ASP A 27 -3.73 -7.40 10.62
CA ASP A 27 -3.50 -7.40 9.16
C ASP A 27 -4.76 -6.98 8.38
N ARG A 28 -5.94 -7.31 8.91
CA ARG A 28 -7.24 -6.85 8.40
C ARG A 28 -7.51 -5.36 8.71
N MET A 29 -6.98 -4.81 9.80
CA MET A 29 -7.13 -3.41 10.16
C MET A 29 -6.06 -2.50 9.53
N ALA A 30 -4.90 -3.05 9.18
CA ALA A 30 -3.83 -2.38 8.45
C ALA A 30 -4.20 -2.00 6.99
N LEU A 31 -5.49 -2.09 6.62
CA LEU A 31 -6.12 -1.53 5.41
C LEU A 31 -6.11 0.02 5.38
N GLY A 32 -5.06 0.64 5.91
CA GLY A 32 -4.77 2.05 5.66
C GLY A 32 -4.46 2.24 4.17
N HIS A 33 -5.02 3.29 3.58
CA HIS A 33 -4.67 3.70 2.23
C HIS A 33 -3.52 4.71 2.30
N ILE A 34 -2.53 4.54 1.43
CA ILE A 34 -1.46 5.50 1.19
C ILE A 34 -1.70 6.10 -0.18
N HIS A 35 -1.57 7.43 -0.24
CA HIS A 35 -1.52 8.12 -1.51
C HIS A 35 -0.07 8.14 -1.99
N LEU A 36 0.18 7.51 -3.12
CA LEU A 36 1.47 7.54 -3.79
C LEU A 36 1.42 8.59 -4.90
N THR A 37 2.47 9.40 -4.96
CA THR A 37 2.75 10.28 -6.08
C THR A 37 4.07 9.86 -6.71
N ILE A 38 4.02 9.45 -7.97
CA ILE A 38 5.17 8.97 -8.74
C ILE A 38 5.50 10.05 -9.77
N TYR A 39 6.78 10.38 -9.89
CA TYR A 39 7.27 11.36 -10.85
C TYR A 39 8.16 10.65 -11.85
N SER A 40 7.80 10.70 -13.13
CA SER A 40 8.56 10.11 -14.23
C SER A 40 8.77 11.14 -15.34
N SER A 41 10.03 11.35 -15.74
CA SER A 41 10.39 12.34 -16.78
C SER A 41 10.33 11.76 -18.20
N THR A 42 10.40 10.43 -18.34
CA THR A 42 10.61 9.78 -19.64
C THR A 42 9.56 8.71 -19.95
N ARG A 43 9.06 8.01 -18.93
CA ARG A 43 8.27 6.77 -19.09
C ARG A 43 6.94 6.77 -18.34
N GLY A 44 6.40 7.96 -18.03
CA GLY A 44 5.17 8.11 -17.24
C GLY A 44 3.98 7.29 -17.75
N SER A 45 3.71 7.29 -19.05
CA SER A 45 2.61 6.51 -19.63
C SER A 45 2.86 4.98 -19.58
N ALA A 46 4.12 4.53 -19.67
CA ALA A 46 4.44 3.11 -19.54
C ALA A 46 4.21 2.63 -18.09
N VAL A 47 4.66 3.43 -17.11
CA VAL A 47 4.42 3.18 -15.69
C VAL A 47 2.91 3.18 -15.39
N ALA A 48 2.16 4.16 -15.90
CA ALA A 48 0.71 4.22 -15.72
C ALA A 48 -0.01 2.98 -16.28
N GLU A 49 0.39 2.52 -17.47
CA GLU A 49 -0.17 1.33 -18.10
C GLU A 49 0.17 0.05 -17.33
N ALA A 50 1.41 -0.10 -16.86
CA ALA A 50 1.83 -1.25 -16.06
C ALA A 50 1.03 -1.32 -14.73
N LEU A 51 0.85 -0.18 -14.06
CA LEU A 51 0.05 -0.10 -12.85
C LEU A 51 -1.44 -0.41 -13.10
N ARG A 52 -2.01 0.06 -14.22
CA ARG A 52 -3.39 -0.29 -14.61
C ARG A 52 -3.56 -1.77 -14.89
N LYS A 53 -2.58 -2.40 -15.54
CA LYS A 53 -2.58 -3.86 -15.80
C LYS A 53 -2.57 -4.69 -14.52
N ASP A 54 -1.89 -4.22 -13.47
CA ASP A 54 -1.88 -4.87 -12.15
C ASP A 54 -3.12 -4.51 -11.30
N GLY A 55 -4.06 -3.73 -11.85
CA GLY A 55 -5.33 -3.40 -11.21
C GLY A 55 -5.33 -2.15 -10.33
N TYR A 56 -4.28 -1.32 -10.38
CA TYR A 56 -4.23 -0.05 -9.65
C TYR A 56 -4.91 1.09 -10.42
N GLY A 57 -5.69 1.90 -9.70
CA GLY A 57 -6.23 3.15 -10.23
C GLY A 57 -5.19 4.25 -10.25
N VAL A 58 -4.86 4.77 -11.43
CA VAL A 58 -3.84 5.80 -11.64
C VAL A 58 -4.40 6.99 -12.41
N THR A 59 -4.19 8.18 -11.84
CA THR A 59 -4.43 9.47 -12.50
C THR A 59 -3.12 10.03 -13.03
N GLU A 60 -3.08 10.40 -14.32
CA GLU A 60 -1.94 11.04 -14.97
C GLU A 60 -2.11 12.56 -14.97
N ILE A 61 -1.08 13.28 -14.53
CA ILE A 61 -1.03 14.74 -14.52
C ILE A 61 0.22 15.18 -15.26
N ALA A 62 0.03 15.99 -16.32
CA ALA A 62 1.15 16.61 -17.02
C ALA A 62 1.76 17.73 -16.15
N GLY A 63 3.08 17.70 -15.98
CA GLY A 63 3.83 18.67 -15.19
C GLY A 63 5.13 19.09 -15.86
N ARG A 64 5.85 20.01 -15.21
CA ARG A 64 7.16 20.50 -15.64
C ARG A 64 8.11 20.54 -14.45
N GLY A 65 9.20 19.80 -14.54
CA GLY A 65 10.31 19.81 -13.60
C GLY A 65 11.43 20.75 -14.04
N LYS A 66 12.55 20.71 -13.30
CA LYS A 66 13.76 21.48 -13.61
C LYS A 66 14.26 21.20 -15.03
N ASP A 67 14.30 19.93 -15.41
CA ASP A 67 14.96 19.48 -16.63
C ASP A 67 13.99 19.26 -17.81
N GLY A 68 12.71 19.58 -17.64
CA GLY A 68 11.72 19.48 -18.72
C GLY A 68 10.34 19.01 -18.29
N THR A 69 9.60 18.44 -19.23
CA THR A 69 8.28 17.85 -18.98
C THR A 69 8.41 16.64 -18.07
N VAL A 70 7.50 16.51 -17.10
CA VAL A 70 7.40 15.34 -16.24
C VAL A 70 5.95 14.87 -16.20
N THR A 71 5.74 13.59 -16.07
CA THR A 71 4.42 13.02 -15.80
C THR A 71 4.34 12.69 -14.32
N VAL A 72 3.33 13.22 -13.65
CA VAL A 72 3.03 12.94 -12.26
C VAL A 72 1.89 11.93 -12.23
N LEU A 73 2.13 10.76 -11.64
CA LEU A 73 1.12 9.73 -11.47
C LEU A 73 0.66 9.74 -10.02
N GLN A 74 -0.65 9.74 -9.82
CA GLN A 74 -1.25 9.67 -8.50
C GLN A 74 -2.08 8.39 -8.39
N CYS A 75 -1.79 7.58 -7.36
CA CYS A 75 -2.58 6.40 -7.06
C CYS A 75 -2.82 6.27 -5.55
N SER A 76 -3.99 5.75 -5.19
CA SER A 76 -4.34 5.40 -3.81
C SER A 76 -4.29 3.89 -3.68
N VAL A 77 -3.43 3.38 -2.81
CA VAL A 77 -3.21 1.94 -2.65
C VAL A 77 -3.24 1.54 -1.18
N LEU A 78 -3.50 0.26 -0.93
CA LEU A 78 -3.35 -0.29 0.42
C LEU A 78 -1.88 -0.21 0.84
N ARG A 79 -1.62 0.16 2.11
CA ARG A 79 -0.26 0.25 2.67
C ARG A 79 0.56 -1.02 2.41
N LYS A 80 -0.05 -2.21 2.50
CA LYS A 80 0.62 -3.49 2.23
C LYS A 80 0.95 -3.78 0.75
N LYS A 81 0.48 -2.95 -0.18
CA LYS A 81 0.70 -3.07 -1.63
C LYS A 81 1.69 -2.05 -2.16
N VAL A 82 2.24 -1.19 -1.30
CA VAL A 82 3.20 -0.17 -1.68
C VAL A 82 4.44 -0.80 -2.33
N ASP A 83 5.01 -1.82 -1.71
CA ASP A 83 6.21 -2.51 -2.24
C ASP A 83 5.97 -3.08 -3.65
N SER A 84 4.77 -3.59 -3.91
CA SER A 84 4.38 -4.08 -5.24
C SER A 84 4.33 -2.95 -6.27
N VAL A 85 3.75 -1.80 -5.91
CA VAL A 85 3.71 -0.62 -6.79
C VAL A 85 5.10 -0.06 -7.03
N GLU A 86 5.93 0.04 -6.00
CA GLU A 86 7.31 0.51 -6.12
C GLU A 86 8.13 -0.37 -7.06
N THR A 87 7.98 -1.70 -6.95
CA THR A 87 8.63 -2.66 -7.86
C THR A 87 8.22 -2.41 -9.31
N ILE A 88 6.91 -2.32 -9.59
CA ILE A 88 6.40 -2.07 -10.95
C ILE A 88 6.92 -0.74 -11.51
N VAL A 89 6.91 0.31 -10.68
CA VAL A 89 7.36 1.65 -11.09
C VAL A 89 8.84 1.63 -11.45
N LEU A 90 9.69 1.03 -10.61
CA LEU A 90 11.14 1.03 -10.80
C LEU A 90 11.60 0.06 -11.91
N GLU A 91 10.84 -1.00 -12.17
CA GLU A 91 11.06 -1.88 -13.33
C GLU A 91 10.77 -1.16 -14.65
N GLU A 92 9.70 -0.35 -14.70
CA GLU A 92 9.34 0.42 -15.88
C GLU A 92 10.19 1.68 -16.06
N ASP A 93 10.48 2.40 -14.97
CA ASP A 93 11.30 3.60 -14.96
C ASP A 93 12.22 3.64 -13.73
N PRO A 94 13.48 3.16 -13.87
CA PRO A 94 14.47 3.21 -12.80
C PRO A 94 14.83 4.65 -12.35
N GLY A 95 14.52 5.66 -13.16
CA GLY A 95 14.74 7.07 -12.84
C GLY A 95 13.54 7.74 -12.18
N ALA A 96 12.41 7.04 -12.03
CA ALA A 96 11.24 7.57 -11.35
C ALA A 96 11.50 7.66 -9.85
N PHE A 97 10.87 8.64 -9.20
CA PHE A 97 10.85 8.73 -7.75
C PHE A 97 9.42 8.79 -7.21
N ILE A 98 9.24 8.24 -6.01
CA ILE A 98 7.93 8.04 -5.40
C ILE A 98 7.89 8.80 -4.08
N THR A 99 6.80 9.53 -3.85
CA THR A 99 6.49 10.11 -2.54
C THR A 99 5.21 9.48 -1.99
N MET A 100 5.18 9.32 -0.67
CA MET A 100 4.09 8.67 0.04
C MET A 100 3.45 9.66 1.01
N SER A 101 2.14 9.79 0.97
CA SER A 101 1.38 10.62 1.89
C SER A 101 0.31 9.78 2.58
N ASP A 102 0.28 9.82 3.90
CA ASP A 102 -0.78 9.17 4.67
C ASP A 102 -2.11 9.87 4.42
N VAL A 103 -3.09 9.12 3.92
CA VAL A 103 -4.44 9.63 3.74
C VAL A 103 -5.18 9.49 5.06
N ARG A 104 -5.31 10.59 5.82
CA ARG A 104 -6.33 10.64 6.87
C ARG A 104 -7.68 10.55 6.17
N GLN A 105 -8.53 9.59 6.55
CA GLN A 105 -9.87 9.47 6.00
C GLN A 105 -10.62 10.80 6.14
N VAL A 106 -10.66 11.59 5.07
CA VAL A 106 -11.61 12.70 4.96
C VAL A 106 -12.93 12.04 4.60
N ARG A 107 -13.78 11.82 5.61
CA ARG A 107 -15.17 11.42 5.40
C ARG A 107 -15.89 12.55 4.68
N ARG A 108 -15.86 12.51 3.34
CA ARG A 108 -16.82 13.01 2.33
C ARG A 108 -16.09 13.25 1.01
N GLY A 109 -16.05 12.22 0.18
CA GLY A 109 -15.68 12.26 -1.23
C GLY A 109 -16.10 10.92 -1.83
N PHE A 110 -16.89 10.95 -2.91
CA PHE A 110 -17.60 9.81 -3.48
C PHE A 110 -16.71 8.55 -3.64
N TRP A 111 -16.91 7.55 -2.77
CA TRP A 111 -16.57 6.15 -2.99
C TRP A 111 -17.79 5.36 -2.54
N ARG A 112 -18.50 4.73 -3.48
CA ARG A 112 -19.64 3.87 -3.18
C ARG A 112 -19.12 2.51 -2.71
N ALA A 113 -19.81 2.00 -1.68
CA ALA A 113 -19.62 0.72 -1.02
C ALA A 113 -19.59 -0.47 -1.99
#